data_AF-A0A7L9WR15-F1
#
_entry.id   AF-A0A7L9WR15-F1
#
_cell.length_a   1.000
_cell.length_b   1.000
_cell.length_c   1.000
_cell.angle_alpha   90.00
_cell.angle_beta   90.00
_cell.angle_gamma   90.00
#
_symmetry.space_group_name_H-M   'P 1'
#
loop_
_entity.id
_entity.type
_entity.pdbx_description
1 polymer ?
#
loop_
_entity_poly.entity_id
_entity_poly.type
_entity_poly.pdbx_seq_one_letter_code
_entity_poly.pdbx_strand_id
1 'polypeptide(L)'
;MPHSKQIKTVEMAMKPIGDMKVPEPLRASVDKQNQILLDLALSMVNAGLSEQQVRSTIETACASYRDELITTVLAIRAQNG
;
A
#
# COMPACT_ATOMS: atom_id res chain seq x y z
N MET A 1 16.20 6.32 -18.45
CA MET A 1 15.80 7.46 -17.59
C MET A 1 16.60 7.40 -16.29
N PRO A 2 17.03 8.52 -15.69
CA PRO A 2 17.90 8.46 -14.52
C PRO A 2 17.12 8.01 -13.28
N HIS A 3 17.61 6.98 -12.59
CA HIS A 3 17.02 6.37 -11.38
C HIS A 3 16.62 7.39 -10.29
N SER A 4 17.29 8.54 -10.23
CA SER A 4 17.03 9.62 -9.27
C SER A 4 15.68 10.34 -9.45
N LYS A 5 15.10 10.35 -10.66
CA LYS A 5 13.75 10.90 -10.87
C LYS A 5 12.65 9.98 -10.38
N GLN A 6 12.87 8.66 -10.47
CA GLN A 6 11.88 7.65 -10.09
C GLN A 6 11.67 7.62 -8.57
N ILE A 7 12.77 7.73 -7.80
CA ILE A 7 12.73 7.75 -6.33
C ILE A 7 11.94 8.97 -5.81
N LYS A 8 12.16 10.17 -6.38
CA LYS A 8 11.44 11.39 -5.97
C LYS A 8 9.93 11.33 -6.24
N THR A 9 9.52 10.69 -7.34
CA THR A 9 8.10 10.54 -7.68
C THR A 9 7.40 9.57 -6.70
N VAL A 10 8.11 8.51 -6.29
CA VAL A 10 7.62 7.53 -5.31
C VAL A 10 7.46 8.16 -3.92
N GLU A 11 8.46 8.92 -3.45
CA GLU A 11 8.40 9.62 -2.15
C GLU A 11 7.22 10.60 -2.06
N MET A 12 6.91 11.30 -3.16
CA MET A 12 5.76 12.21 -3.21
C MET A 12 4.41 11.48 -3.14
N ALA A 13 4.30 10.30 -3.74
CA ALA A 13 3.07 9.51 -3.74
C ALA A 13 2.73 8.93 -2.35
N MET A 14 3.74 8.69 -1.50
CA MET A 14 3.56 8.12 -0.15
C MET A 14 3.22 9.15 0.93
N LYS A 15 3.22 10.45 0.62
CA LYS A 15 2.89 11.54 1.57
C LYS A 15 1.52 11.48 2.29
N PRO A 16 0.42 10.96 1.71
CA PRO A 16 -0.93 11.11 2.31
C PRO A 16 -1.11 10.49 3.71
N ILE A 17 -0.23 9.57 4.12
CA ILE A 17 -0.33 8.87 5.41
C ILE A 17 0.38 9.62 6.54
N GLY A 18 1.26 10.58 6.22
CA GLY A 18 2.08 11.29 7.19
C GLY A 18 1.29 12.09 8.24
N ASP A 19 0.08 12.55 7.89
CA ASP A 19 -0.73 13.49 8.67
C ASP A 19 -1.73 12.83 9.63
N MET A 20 -1.93 11.50 9.56
CA MET A 20 -2.76 10.81 10.54
C MET A 20 -1.99 10.59 11.85
N LYS A 21 -2.59 10.95 12.99
CA LYS A 21 -2.10 10.58 14.33
C LYS A 21 -2.34 9.08 14.58
N VAL A 22 -1.53 8.26 13.92
CA VAL A 22 -1.56 6.80 13.99
C VAL A 22 -0.54 6.35 15.03
N PRO A 23 -0.87 5.40 15.95
CA PRO A 23 0.11 4.78 16.82
C PRO A 23 1.29 4.21 16.02
N GLU A 24 2.51 4.35 16.54
CA GLU A 24 3.74 3.95 15.85
C GLU A 24 3.72 2.51 15.27
N PRO A 25 3.23 1.48 15.99
CA PRO A 25 3.15 0.14 15.43
C PRO A 25 2.24 0.04 14.22
N LEU A 26 1.14 0.79 14.20
CA LEU A 26 0.20 0.82 13.09
C LEU A 26 0.77 1.64 11.93
N ARG A 27 1.51 2.72 12.20
CA ARG A 27 2.28 3.47 11.20
C ARG A 27 3.31 2.57 10.51
N ALA A 28 4.13 1.85 11.28
CA ALA A 28 5.12 0.92 10.76
C ALA A 28 4.50 -0.20 9.92
N SER A 29 3.34 -0.72 10.33
CA SER A 29 2.60 -1.71 9.54
C SER A 29 2.13 -1.13 8.20
N VAL A 30 1.59 0.09 8.20
CA VAL A 30 1.14 0.78 6.99
C VAL A 30 2.32 1.08 6.06
N ASP A 31 3.46 1.53 6.59
CA ASP A 31 4.66 1.80 5.80
C ASP A 31 5.20 0.52 5.13
N LYS A 32 5.21 -0.59 5.87
CA LYS A 32 5.56 -1.92 5.32
C LYS A 32 4.59 -2.32 4.20
N GLN A 33 3.30 -2.06 4.36
CA GLN A 33 2.30 -2.34 3.33
C GLN A 33 2.55 -1.54 2.05
N ASN A 34 2.84 -0.24 2.21
CA ASN A 34 3.10 0.65 1.08
C ASN A 34 4.34 0.18 0.31
N GLN A 35 5.38 -0.27 1.01
CA GLN A 35 6.57 -0.81 0.36
C GLN A 35 6.25 -2.07 -0.47
N ILE A 36 5.42 -2.98 0.05
CA ILE A 36 5.00 -4.18 -0.68
C ILE A 36 4.22 -3.81 -1.95
N LEU A 37 3.30 -2.84 -1.86
CA LEU A 37 2.53 -2.37 -3.01
C LEU A 37 3.42 -1.69 -4.06
N LEU A 38 4.44 -0.96 -3.63
CA LEU A 38 5.44 -0.36 -4.51
C LEU A 38 6.26 -1.43 -5.24
N ASP A 39 6.76 -2.44 -4.53
CA ASP A 39 7.54 -3.53 -5.11
C ASP A 39 6.70 -4.34 -6.12
N LEU A 40 5.42 -4.55 -5.81
CA LEU A 40 4.45 -5.16 -6.72
C LEU A 40 4.26 -4.31 -7.99
N ALA A 41 4.05 -3.00 -7.84
CA ALA A 41 3.90 -2.07 -8.95
C ALA A 41 5.13 -2.07 -9.87
N LEU A 42 6.34 -2.01 -9.29
CA LEU A 42 7.60 -2.08 -10.02
C LEU A 42 7.75 -3.39 -10.78
N SER A 43 7.39 -4.51 -10.14
CA SER A 43 7.44 -5.84 -10.77
C SER A 43 6.49 -5.93 -11.97
N MET A 44 5.28 -5.38 -11.85
CA MET A 44 4.31 -5.35 -12.95
C MET A 44 4.78 -4.48 -14.12
N VAL A 45 5.36 -3.32 -13.83
CA VAL A 45 5.97 -2.46 -14.86
C VAL A 45 7.12 -3.18 -15.57
N ASN A 46 7.99 -3.86 -14.83
CA ASN A 46 9.11 -4.62 -15.39
C ASN A 46 8.66 -5.82 -16.22
N ALA A 47 7.52 -6.42 -15.88
CA ALA A 47 6.90 -7.49 -16.65
C ALA A 47 6.15 -6.99 -17.91
N GLY A 48 6.16 -5.67 -18.17
CA GLY A 48 5.56 -5.08 -19.37
C GLY A 48 4.04 -4.95 -19.32
N LEU A 49 3.43 -4.99 -18.12
CA LEU A 49 2.00 -4.75 -17.99
C LEU A 49 1.66 -3.31 -18.38
N SER A 50 0.51 -3.13 -19.03
CA SER A 50 -0.02 -1.81 -19.33
C SER A 50 -0.40 -1.06 -18.06
N GLU A 51 -0.40 0.27 -18.11
CA GLU A 51 -0.83 1.13 -16.99
C GLU A 51 -2.21 0.74 -16.45
N GLN A 52 -3.15 0.39 -17.32
CA GLN A 52 -4.49 -0.04 -16.93
C GLN A 52 -4.48 -1.37 -16.15
N GLN A 53 -3.64 -2.32 -16.56
CA GLN A 53 -3.47 -3.59 -15.84
C GLN A 53 -2.83 -3.36 -14.47
N VAL A 54 -1.74 -2.59 -14.41
CA VAL A 54 -1.07 -2.22 -13.15
C VAL A 54 -2.06 -1.55 -12.19
N ARG A 55 -2.82 -0.57 -12.68
CA ARG A 55 -3.83 0.14 -11.90
C ARG A 55 -4.90 -0.79 -11.35
N SER A 56 -5.50 -1.63 -12.21
CA SER A 56 -6.55 -2.57 -11.82
C SER A 56 -6.07 -3.56 -10.74
N THR A 57 -4.85 -4.08 -10.89
CA THR A 57 -4.27 -5.01 -9.90
C THR A 57 -3.99 -4.32 -8.57
N ILE A 58 -3.44 -3.11 -8.58
CA ILE A 58 -3.19 -2.35 -7.34
C ILE A 58 -4.51 -2.00 -6.64
N GLU A 59 -5.52 -1.51 -7.39
CA GLU A 59 -6.83 -1.20 -6.83
C GLU A 59 -7.48 -2.42 -6.16
N THR A 60 -7.37 -3.59 -6.81
CA THR A 60 -7.85 -4.88 -6.27
C THR A 60 -7.09 -5.29 -5.00
N ALA A 61 -5.76 -5.20 -5.01
CA ALA A 61 -4.94 -5.54 -3.86
C ALA A 61 -5.24 -4.63 -2.64
N CYS A 62 -5.39 -3.33 -2.88
CA CYS A 62 -5.78 -2.35 -1.85
C CYS A 62 -7.17 -2.63 -1.29
N ALA A 63 -8.15 -2.96 -2.14
CA ALA A 63 -9.50 -3.31 -1.70
C ALA A 63 -9.49 -4.57 -0.82
N SER A 64 -8.81 -5.63 -1.25
CA SER A 64 -8.69 -6.88 -0.48
C SER A 64 -8.05 -6.63 0.88
N TYR A 65 -6.95 -5.87 0.92
CA TYR A 65 -6.25 -5.57 2.17
C TYR A 65 -7.13 -4.75 3.14
N ARG A 66 -7.85 -3.75 2.62
CA ARG A 66 -8.79 -2.97 3.43
C ARG A 66 -9.86 -3.87 4.05
N ASP A 67 -10.43 -4.76 3.28
CA ASP A 67 -11.53 -5.62 3.73
C ASP A 67 -11.04 -6.66 4.75
N GLU A 68 -9.84 -7.22 4.57
CA GLU A 68 -9.16 -8.09 5.54
C GLU A 68 -8.87 -7.38 6.87
N LEU A 69 -8.39 -6.13 6.82
CA LEU A 69 -8.14 -5.32 8.02
C LEU A 69 -9.43 -5.07 8.80
N ILE A 70 -10.50 -4.66 8.12
CA ILE A 70 -11.79 -4.41 8.75
C ILE A 70 -12.29 -5.71 9.41
N THR A 71 -12.24 -6.82 8.69
CA THR A 71 -12.67 -8.13 9.20
C THR A 71 -11.88 -8.54 10.44
N THR A 72 -10.56 -8.37 10.39
CA THR A 72 -9.66 -8.70 11.51
C THR A 72 -9.96 -7.84 12.74
N VAL A 73 -10.16 -6.53 12.57
CA VAL A 73 -10.53 -5.62 13.66
C VAL A 73 -11.86 -6.01 14.28
N LEU A 74 -12.86 -6.35 13.48
CA LEU A 74 -14.16 -6.80 13.96
C LEU A 74 -14.06 -8.11 14.74
N ALA A 75 -13.27 -9.08 14.25
CA ALA A 75 -13.03 -10.35 14.93
C ALA A 75 -12.33 -10.16 16.29
N ILE A 76 -11.28 -9.32 16.35
CA ILE A 76 -10.58 -9.00 17.60
C ILE A 76 -11.53 -8.34 18.61
N ARG A 77 -12.40 -7.42 18.17
CA ARG A 77 -13.39 -6.79 19.05
C ARG A 77 -14.41 -7.78 19.59
N ALA A 78 -14.88 -8.72 18.76
CA ALA A 78 -15.83 -9.75 19.17
C ALA A 78 -15.25 -10.76 20.18
N GLN A 79 -13.92 -10.97 20.18
CA GLN A 79 -13.24 -11.86 21.13
C GLN A 79 -12.92 -11.20 22.47
N ASN A 80 -12.86 -9.86 22.52
CA ASN A 80 -12.56 -9.08 23.72
C ASN A 80 -13.81 -8.44 24.35
N GLY A 81 -15.00 -8.75 23.84
CA GLY A 81 -16.30 -8.26 24.30
C GLY A 81 -17.09 -9.30 25.07
#